data_AF-A0A367K6G0-F1
#
_entry.id   AF-A0A367K6G0-F1
#
_cell.length_a   1.000
_cell.length_b   1.000
_cell.length_c   1.000
_cell.angle_alpha   90.00
_cell.angle_beta   90.00
_cell.angle_gamma   90.00
#
_symmetry.space_group_name_H-M   'P 1'
#
loop_
_entity.id
_entity.type
_entity.pdbx_description
1 polymer ?
#
loop_
_entity_poly.entity_id
_entity_poly.type
_entity_poly.pdbx_seq_one_letter_code
_entity_poly.pdbx_strand_id
1 'polypeptide(L)' 'MTAQWVYAAGSAWVTFDSATQKMIESLWERDGATWINCQCFHGPIYVDTSEMVVHFNNYSYTIARRKC' A
#
# COMPACT_ATOMS: atom_id res chain seq x y z
N MET A 1 6.40 -0.61 -16.92
CA MET A 1 5.07 -0.03 -16.61
C MET A 1 5.08 0.33 -15.14
N THR A 2 4.93 1.60 -14.79
CA THR A 2 4.94 2.08 -13.40
C THR A 2 3.51 1.99 -12.88
N ALA A 3 3.19 0.94 -12.13
CA ALA A 3 1.91 0.85 -11.44
C ALA A 3 1.87 1.84 -10.28
N GLN A 4 0.75 2.56 -10.14
CA GLN A 4 0.55 3.51 -9.06
C GLN A 4 -0.33 2.91 -7.98
N TRP A 5 0.20 2.81 -6.77
CA TRP A 5 -0.53 2.30 -5.61
C TRP A 5 -1.19 3.44 -4.83
N VAL A 6 -2.47 3.23 -4.50
CA VAL A 6 -3.29 4.16 -3.71
C VAL A 6 -3.97 3.43 -2.57
N TYR A 7 -4.28 4.14 -1.48
CA TYR A 7 -5.09 3.66 -0.37
C TYR A 7 -6.35 4.51 -0.19
N ALA A 8 -7.42 3.89 0.31
CA ALA A 8 -8.69 4.55 0.59
C ALA A 8 -8.63 5.28 1.94
N ALA A 9 -8.53 6.61 1.92
CA ALA A 9 -8.58 7.47 3.09
C ALA A 9 -9.95 8.17 3.15
N GLY A 10 -10.95 7.50 3.72
CA GLY A 10 -12.33 8.00 3.73
C GLY A 10 -12.93 8.02 2.32
N SER A 11 -13.28 9.21 1.81
CA SER A 11 -13.85 9.38 0.46
C SER A 11 -12.80 9.65 -0.63
N ALA A 12 -11.52 9.69 -0.28
CA ALA A 12 -10.43 9.98 -1.20
C ALA A 12 -9.49 8.79 -1.36
N TRP A 13 -8.90 8.66 -2.55
CA TRP A 13 -7.81 7.72 -2.81
C TRP A 13 -6.49 8.48 -2.78
N VAL A 14 -5.63 8.16 -1.81
CA VAL A 14 -4.36 8.83 -1.61
C VAL A 14 -3.23 7.96 -2.14
N THR A 15 -2.31 8.54 -2.87
CA THR A 15 -1.13 7.86 -3.39
C THR A 15 -0.09 7.63 -2.31
N PHE A 16 0.51 6.45 -2.31
CA PHE A 16 1.70 6.18 -1.50
C PHE A 16 2.92 6.95 -2.05
N ASP A 17 3.95 7.12 -1.22
CA ASP A 17 5.23 7.63 -1.68
C ASP A 17 5.93 6.66 -2.64
N SER A 18 6.85 7.18 -3.45
CA SER A 18 7.53 6.41 -4.49
C SER A 18 8.33 5.20 -3.97
N ALA A 19 8.82 5.24 -2.72
CA ALA A 19 9.55 4.11 -2.15
C ALA A 19 8.58 3.00 -1.73
N THR A 20 7.50 3.38 -1.05
CA THR A 20 6.41 2.48 -0.66
C THR A 20 5.76 1.84 -1.88
N GLN A 21 5.47 2.60 -2.95
CA GLN A 21 4.88 2.04 -4.18
C GLN A 21 5.75 0.94 -4.79
N LYS A 22 7.08 1.10 -4.79
CA LYS A 22 8.00 0.06 -5.30
C LYS A 22 7.99 -1.19 -4.43
N MET A 23 7.93 -1.03 -3.10
CA MET A 23 7.86 -2.18 -2.19
C MET A 23 6.55 -2.95 -2.36
N ILE A 24 5.42 -2.24 -2.44
CA ILE A 24 4.11 -2.87 -2.65
C ILE A 24 4.07 -3.57 -4.01
N GLU A 25 4.61 -2.96 -5.07
CA GLU A 25 4.67 -3.62 -6.39
C GLU A 25 5.53 -4.89 -6.35
N SER A 26 6.70 -4.87 -5.69
CA SER A 26 7.53 -6.07 -5.52
C SER A 26 6.87 -7.16 -4.67
N LEU A 27 6.02 -6.78 -3.70
CA LEU A 27 5.21 -7.73 -2.91
C LEU A 27 4.08 -8.31 -3.74
N TRP A 28 3.41 -7.48 -4.53
CA TRP A 28 2.32 -7.88 -5.42
C TRP A 28 2.79 -8.91 -6.46
N GLU A 29 4.00 -8.76 -7.00
CA GLU A 29 4.60 -9.75 -7.92
C GLU A 29 4.85 -11.13 -7.26
N ARG A 30 4.87 -11.19 -5.93
CA ARG A 30 5.18 -12.38 -5.14
C ARG A 30 4.00 -12.90 -4.33
N ASP A 31 2.84 -12.25 -4.43
CA ASP A 31 1.62 -12.54 -3.66
C ASP A 31 1.92 -12.70 -2.16
N GLY A 32 2.43 -11.63 -1.55
CA GLY A 32 2.96 -11.65 -0.19
C GLY A 32 2.41 -10.54 0.71
N ALA A 33 2.63 -10.71 2.01
CA ALA A 33 2.31 -9.72 3.02
C ALA A 33 3.52 -9.43 3.90
N THR A 34 3.76 -8.16 4.23
CA THR A 34 4.87 -7.78 5.11
C THR A 34 4.66 -6.41 5.75
N TRP A 35 5.45 -6.13 6.78
CA TRP A 35 5.55 -4.81 7.38
C TRP A 35 6.53 -3.95 6.57
N ILE A 36 6.08 -2.76 6.16
CA ILE A 36 6.92 -1.76 5.50
C ILE A 36 6.87 -0.45 6.27
N ASN A 37 7.99 0.26 6.32
CA ASN A 37 8.03 1.60 6.87
C ASN A 37 7.54 2.58 5.82
N CYS A 38 6.37 3.17 6.04
CA CYS A 38 5.82 4.18 5.15
C CYS A 38 5.99 5.56 5.77
N GLN A 39 6.65 6.47 5.06
CA GLN A 39 6.86 7.83 5.54
C GLN A 39 5.55 8.61 5.62
N CYS A 40 4.59 8.34 4.73
CA CYS A 40 3.27 8.99 4.75
C CYS A 40 2.48 8.73 6.04
N PHE A 41 2.67 7.55 6.63
CA PHE A 41 1.99 7.15 7.87
C PHE A 41 2.84 7.41 9.12
N HIS A 42 4.05 7.95 8.95
CA HIS A 42 5.03 8.16 10.04
C HIS A 42 5.27 6.91 10.90
N GLY A 43 5.22 5.72 10.29
CA GLY A 43 5.34 4.46 11.01
C GLY A 43 5.28 3.20 10.14
N PRO A 44 5.44 2.02 10.76
CA PRO A 44 5.31 0.75 10.07
C PRO A 44 3.83 0.48 9.74
N ILE A 45 3.58 0.11 8.49
CA ILE A 45 2.28 -0.34 7.99
C ILE A 45 2.41 -1.81 7.60
N TYR A 46 1.40 -2.62 7.90
CA TYR A 46 1.33 -3.99 7.40
C TYR A 46 0.60 -3.97 6.07
N VAL A 47 1.23 -4.46 5.01
CA VAL A 47 0.61 -4.54 3.69
C VAL A 47 0.32 -6.00 3.39
N ASP A 48 -0.93 -6.29 3.06
CA ASP A 48 -1.36 -7.57 2.53
C ASP A 48 -1.79 -7.37 1.08
N THR A 49 -1.02 -7.93 0.16
CA THR A 49 -1.30 -7.82 -1.28
C THR A 49 -2.33 -8.85 -1.76
N SER A 50 -2.53 -9.94 -1.03
CA SER A 50 -3.52 -10.97 -1.35
C SER A 50 -4.94 -10.46 -1.04
N GLU A 51 -5.10 -9.79 0.10
CA GLU A 51 -6.38 -9.20 0.53
C GLU A 51 -6.58 -7.76 0.02
N MET A 52 -5.56 -7.14 -0.59
CA MET A 52 -5.56 -5.74 -1.04
C MET A 52 -5.90 -4.77 0.10
N VAL A 53 -5.26 -4.96 1.26
CA VAL A 53 -5.45 -4.13 2.45
C VAL A 53 -4.12 -3.74 3.09
N VAL A 54 -4.14 -2.60 3.76
CA VAL A 54 -3.06 -2.10 4.58
C VAL A 54 -3.55 -1.84 5.98
N HIS A 55 -2.86 -2.37 6.98
CA HIS A 55 -3.15 -2.12 8.37
C HIS A 55 -2.18 -1.11 8.95
N PHE A 56 -2.72 -0.07 9.56
CA PHE A 56 -1.96 0.93 10.30
C PHE A 56 -2.71 1.35 11.55
N ASN A 57 -2.05 1.24 12.71
CA ASN A 57 -2.56 1.70 14.00
C ASN A 57 -4.00 1.22 14.30
N ASN A 58 -4.25 -0.07 14.08
CA ASN A 58 -5.55 -0.75 14.25
C ASN A 58 -6.66 -0.36 13.25
N TYR A 59 -6.33 0.41 12.21
CA TYR A 59 -7.21 0.67 11.07
C TYR A 59 -6.78 -0.14 9.85
N SER A 60 -7.76 -0.58 9.07
CA SER A 60 -7.55 -1.26 7.79
C SER A 60 -7.96 -0.33 6.65
N TYR A 61 -7.04 -0.11 5.72
CA TYR A 61 -7.22 0.73 4.54
C TYR A 61 -7.18 -0.15 3.31
N THR A 62 -8.23 -0.14 2.49
CA THR A 62 -8.21 -0.83 1.20
C THR A 62 -7.21 -0.17 0.27
N ILE A 63 -6.40 -0.97 -0.41
CA ILE A 63 -5.47 -0.50 -1.44
C ILE A 63 -5.94 -0.87 -2.83
N ALA A 64 -5.53 -0.08 -3.82
CA ALA A 64 -5.79 -0.34 -5.21
C ALA A 64 -4.56 -0.04 -6.06
N ARG A 65 -4.38 -0.84 -7.11
CA ARG A 65 -3.34 -0.67 -8.12
C ARG A 65 -3.93 -0.01 -9.36
N ARG A 66 -3.39 1.14 -9.76
CA ARG A 66 -3.74 1.81 -11.01
C ARG A 66 -2.64 1.54 -12.03
N LYS A 67 -3.02 1.14 -13.24
CA LYS A 67 -2.11 1.09 -14.38
C LYS A 67 -2.15 2.47 -15.05
N CYS A 68 -1.00 3.13 -15.11
CA CYS A 68 -0.79 4.34 -15.89
C CYS A 68 -0.24 3.96 -17.28
#